data_AF-A0A422NJ49-F1
#
_entry.id   AF-A0A422NJ49-F1
#
_cell.length_a   1.000
_cell.length_b   1.000
_cell.length_c   1.000
_cell.angle_alpha   90.00
_cell.angle_beta   90.00
_cell.angle_gamma   90.00
#
_symmetry.space_group_name_H-M   'P 1'
#
loop_
_entity.id
_entity.type
_entity.pdbx_description
1 polymer ?
#
loop_
_entity_poly.entity_id
_entity_poly.type
_entity_poly.pdbx_seq_one_letter_code
_entity_poly.pdbx_strand_id
1 'polypeptide(L)'
;MPLLTLEQVLARSMRLPRKHMKPTAVPIANTQALGTSISSETSLGRNDKSVAKLFSLIEKDEETMTAGRPSIHQSHNLIRNSQDLLTYLNTAKRMRAWEDALLAFAEATKMLLIKQTEGRNGVSLILREGADRGVEGGEGVTANVAHLAVLLHTCAEAKQWDLVQQIGEIFRKQSPQTLIDAVSLLANTKKEDVSEGFHGRELALHFLQTRIPPGEQPVEAYNVCVAACEATLDWEGALTIVRFMGPNVFQNIGSTVVSSEKAVDVTSVGSTPEEVPSSVHAELKEESALSTFHPPTPDVVTYATLISVLEQSGKDALASEILQRLPPLEKEEITATYAALIHVWAEQKYRHHRRRF
;
A
#
# COMPACT_ATOMS: atom_id res chain seq x y z
N MET A 1 -1.10 -3.77 8.26
CA MET A 1 -2.58 -3.65 8.17
C MET A 1 -3.20 -5.04 8.28
N PRO A 2 -4.43 -5.26 8.82
CA PRO A 2 -5.02 -6.59 8.80
C PRO A 2 -5.18 -7.07 7.35
N LEU A 3 -4.90 -8.36 7.10
CA LEU A 3 -5.10 -8.99 5.79
C LEU A 3 -6.56 -8.78 5.37
N LEU A 4 -6.75 -8.31 4.13
CA LEU A 4 -8.07 -8.04 3.57
C LEU A 4 -8.77 -9.38 3.32
N THR A 5 -9.90 -9.60 4.00
CA THR A 5 -10.76 -10.75 3.69
C THR A 5 -11.62 -10.44 2.48
N LEU A 6 -12.06 -11.47 1.75
CA LEU A 6 -12.97 -11.34 0.62
C LEU A 6 -14.22 -10.51 1.00
N GLU A 7 -14.82 -10.78 2.15
CA GLU A 7 -15.96 -10.05 2.67
C GLU A 7 -15.67 -8.55 2.86
N GLN A 8 -14.49 -8.20 3.37
CA GLN A 8 -14.11 -6.80 3.58
C GLN A 8 -13.94 -6.04 2.26
N VAL A 9 -13.39 -6.70 1.24
CA VAL A 9 -13.22 -6.13 -0.09
C VAL A 9 -14.58 -5.88 -0.73
N LEU A 10 -15.46 -6.88 -0.73
CA LEU A 10 -16.77 -6.77 -1.37
C LEU A 10 -17.73 -5.87 -0.58
N ALA A 11 -17.62 -5.82 0.74
CA ALA A 11 -18.37 -4.85 1.53
C ALA A 11 -17.96 -3.40 1.24
N ARG A 12 -16.73 -3.16 0.76
CA ARG A 12 -16.27 -1.83 0.35
C ARG A 12 -16.80 -1.47 -1.04
N SER A 13 -16.76 -2.38 -2.01
CA SER A 13 -17.32 -2.13 -3.35
C SER A 13 -18.82 -1.83 -3.30
N MET A 14 -19.56 -2.51 -2.42
CA MET A 14 -20.99 -2.27 -2.21
C MET A 14 -21.34 -0.95 -1.49
N ARG A 15 -20.35 -0.25 -0.91
CA ARG A 15 -20.62 1.10 -0.39
C ARG A 15 -20.85 1.99 -1.60
N LEU A 16 -22.13 2.25 -1.88
CA LEU A 16 -22.61 3.18 -2.90
C LEU A 16 -21.60 4.31 -3.06
N PRO A 17 -21.07 4.55 -4.28
CA PRO A 17 -20.05 5.55 -4.49
C PRO A 17 -20.54 6.81 -3.79
N ARG A 18 -19.81 7.22 -2.75
CA ARG A 18 -20.01 8.54 -2.15
C ARG A 18 -19.92 9.43 -3.35
N LYS A 19 -21.05 10.00 -3.80
CA LYS A 19 -21.07 10.93 -4.91
C LYS A 19 -19.93 11.88 -4.58
N HIS A 20 -18.80 11.73 -5.26
CA HIS A 20 -17.71 12.67 -5.18
C HIS A 20 -18.36 13.87 -5.81
N MET A 21 -19.00 14.68 -4.97
CA MET A 21 -19.45 16.00 -5.34
C MET A 21 -18.16 16.62 -5.80
N LYS A 22 -17.96 16.64 -7.12
CA LYS A 22 -16.96 17.47 -7.75
C LYS A 22 -17.12 18.79 -7.00
N PRO A 23 -16.09 19.28 -6.29
CA PRO A 23 -16.15 20.62 -5.75
C PRO A 23 -16.32 21.49 -6.98
N THR A 24 -17.59 21.79 -7.25
CA THR A 24 -17.98 22.65 -8.34
C THR A 24 -17.62 23.98 -7.73
N ALA A 25 -16.37 24.38 -7.96
CA ALA A 25 -15.90 25.71 -7.63
C ALA A 25 -16.81 26.63 -8.43
N VAL A 26 -17.90 27.04 -7.80
CA VAL A 26 -18.71 28.14 -8.26
C VAL A 26 -17.76 29.33 -8.17
N PRO A 27 -17.39 29.96 -9.30
CA PRO A 27 -16.73 31.24 -9.23
C PRO A 27 -17.79 32.18 -8.65
N ILE A 28 -17.61 32.61 -7.41
CA ILE A 28 -18.40 33.68 -6.83
C ILE A 28 -18.01 34.93 -7.61
N ALA A 29 -18.76 35.18 -8.68
CA ALA A 29 -18.76 36.43 -9.40
C ALA A 29 -19.40 37.49 -8.49
N ASN A 30 -18.66 38.58 -8.34
CA ASN A 30 -19.09 39.83 -7.74
C ASN A 30 -20.51 40.24 -8.13
N THR A 31 -21.30 40.61 -7.13
CA THR A 31 -22.34 41.64 -7.27
C THR A 31 -22.32 42.54 -6.03
N GLN A 32 -22.03 43.81 -6.31
CA GLN A 32 -22.11 44.96 -5.41
C GLN A 32 -23.57 45.20 -4.98
N ALA A 33 -23.79 45.70 -3.75
CA ALA A 33 -24.43 47.01 -3.48
C ALA A 33 -24.79 47.22 -1.99
N LEU A 34 -24.56 48.47 -1.55
CA LEU A 34 -25.00 49.15 -0.32
C LEU A 34 -24.48 48.59 1.02
N GLY A 35 -23.75 49.32 1.87
CA GLY A 35 -23.42 50.73 1.89
C GLY A 35 -23.19 51.14 3.34
N THR A 36 -21.93 51.44 3.72
CA THR A 36 -21.64 52.26 4.90
C THR A 36 -20.28 52.90 4.76
N SER A 37 -20.26 54.15 5.18
CA SER A 37 -19.33 55.22 4.85
C SER A 37 -17.93 55.05 5.44
N ILE A 38 -16.94 55.13 4.54
CA ILE A 38 -15.71 55.93 4.58
C ILE A 38 -15.36 56.52 5.96
N SER A 39 -14.30 55.98 6.58
CA SER A 39 -13.24 56.82 7.12
C SER A 39 -11.91 56.28 6.57
N SER A 40 -11.23 57.14 5.82
CA SER A 40 -9.99 56.87 5.12
C SER A 40 -8.81 57.26 6.01
N GLU A 41 -8.01 56.28 6.43
CA GLU A 41 -6.63 56.52 6.84
C GLU A 41 -5.70 55.57 6.06
N THR A 42 -4.93 56.19 5.18
CA THR A 42 -3.75 55.65 4.52
C THR A 42 -2.72 55.20 5.56
N SER A 43 -2.55 53.89 5.75
CA SER A 43 -1.29 53.34 6.27
C SER A 43 -0.83 52.15 5.43
N LEU A 44 -0.05 52.48 4.40
CA LEU A 44 0.89 51.58 3.77
C LEU A 44 1.95 51.20 4.82
N GLY A 45 2.15 49.90 5.06
CA GLY A 45 3.31 49.39 5.77
C GLY A 45 3.06 48.83 7.18
N ARG A 46 2.26 47.76 7.31
CA ARG A 46 2.21 47.02 8.59
C ARG A 46 1.89 45.53 8.51
N ASN A 47 1.93 44.90 7.31
CA ASN A 47 1.59 43.48 7.16
C ASN A 47 2.79 42.52 7.11
N ASP A 48 4.03 43.00 7.02
CA ASP A 48 5.20 42.10 7.04
C ASP A 48 5.56 41.59 8.45
N LYS A 49 5.16 42.32 9.49
CA LYS A 49 5.50 41.96 10.88
C LYS A 49 4.66 40.79 11.41
N SER A 50 3.44 40.58 10.90
CA SER A 50 2.60 39.46 11.31
C SER A 50 3.09 38.14 10.71
N VAL A 51 3.49 38.18 9.44
CA VAL A 51 4.06 37.02 8.73
C VAL A 51 5.41 36.63 9.33
N ALA A 52 6.31 37.59 9.58
CA ALA A 52 7.58 37.32 10.25
C ALA A 52 7.40 36.76 11.68
N LYS A 53 6.37 37.23 12.41
CA LYS A 53 6.07 36.72 13.76
C LYS A 53 5.55 35.29 13.73
N LEU A 54 4.81 34.90 12.69
CA LEU A 54 4.33 33.53 12.49
C LEU A 54 5.49 32.59 12.13
N PHE A 55 6.40 33.01 11.24
CA PHE A 55 7.62 32.25 10.95
C PHE A 55 8.51 32.10 12.19
N SER A 56 8.70 33.15 13.00
CA SER A 56 9.47 33.05 14.25
C SER A 56 8.82 32.14 15.30
N LEU A 57 7.48 31.98 15.26
CA LEU A 57 6.77 31.06 16.14
C LEU A 57 6.92 29.61 15.68
N ILE A 58 6.89 29.36 14.37
CA ILE A 58 7.13 28.03 13.79
C ILE A 58 8.58 27.61 14.02
N GLU A 59 9.54 28.49 13.74
CA GLU A 59 10.96 28.24 13.93
C GLU A 59 11.30 28.01 15.41
N LYS A 60 10.66 28.75 16.33
CA LYS A 60 10.80 28.52 17.77
C LYS A 60 10.16 27.21 18.24
N ASP A 61 9.02 26.81 17.67
CA ASP A 61 8.37 25.53 18.01
C ASP A 61 9.23 24.35 17.49
N GLU A 62 9.82 24.49 16.30
CA GLU A 62 10.77 23.55 15.71
C GLU A 62 12.10 23.51 16.48
N GLU A 63 12.60 24.64 16.97
CA GLU A 63 13.75 24.72 17.87
C GLU A 63 13.47 24.05 19.22
N THR A 64 12.26 24.20 19.79
CA THR A 64 11.91 23.50 21.05
C THR A 64 11.71 22.00 20.84
N MET A 65 11.23 21.58 19.67
CA MET A 65 11.14 20.16 19.28
C MET A 65 12.52 19.53 19.06
N THR A 66 13.50 20.29 18.60
CA THR A 66 14.86 19.78 18.34
C THR A 66 15.78 19.89 19.56
N ALA A 67 15.73 20.99 20.32
CA ALA A 67 16.54 21.20 21.52
C ALA A 67 16.04 20.42 22.76
N GLY A 68 14.80 19.93 22.71
CA GLY A 68 14.16 19.17 23.78
C GLY A 68 13.98 17.69 23.46
N ARG A 69 14.82 17.07 22.60
CA ARG A 69 14.83 15.60 22.47
C ARG A 69 15.55 15.01 23.70
N PRO A 70 14.85 14.53 24.74
CA PRO A 70 15.52 13.74 25.77
C PRO A 70 16.12 12.53 25.06
N SER A 71 17.45 12.50 24.96
CA SER A 71 18.15 11.31 24.50
C SER A 71 17.81 10.20 25.49
N ILE A 72 16.97 9.25 25.07
CA ILE A 72 16.51 8.13 25.90
C ILE A 72 17.66 7.12 26.10
N HIS A 73 18.85 7.39 25.55
CA HIS A 73 19.97 6.44 25.43
C HIS A 73 20.87 6.32 26.65
N GLN A 74 20.69 7.07 27.73
CA GLN A 74 21.65 7.00 28.84
C GLN A 74 21.47 5.78 29.77
N SER A 75 20.46 4.94 29.57
CA SER A 75 20.20 3.79 30.44
C SER A 75 20.17 2.47 29.67
N HIS A 76 21.36 2.00 29.27
CA HIS A 76 21.66 0.74 28.58
C HIS A 76 21.09 -0.58 29.19
N ASN A 77 20.24 -0.53 30.22
CA ASN A 77 19.79 -1.71 30.98
C ASN A 77 18.26 -1.85 31.14
N LEU A 78 17.45 -1.04 30.45
CA LEU A 78 15.99 -1.04 30.65
C LEU A 78 15.22 -2.06 29.79
N ILE A 79 15.75 -2.47 28.63
CA ILE A 79 15.03 -3.39 27.75
C ILE A 79 15.39 -4.83 28.16
N ARG A 80 14.66 -5.36 29.14
CA ARG A 80 14.84 -6.73 29.64
C ARG A 80 13.90 -7.74 28.98
N ASN A 81 12.75 -7.26 28.50
CA ASN A 81 11.72 -8.10 27.90
C ASN A 81 11.25 -7.54 26.55
N SER A 82 10.66 -8.41 25.73
CA SER A 82 9.90 -8.09 24.53
C SER A 82 8.86 -6.98 24.74
N GLN A 83 8.16 -6.96 25.86
CA GLN A 83 7.17 -5.91 26.13
C GLN A 83 7.82 -4.54 26.35
N ASP A 84 8.99 -4.50 27.02
CA ASP A 84 9.74 -3.26 27.25
C ASP A 84 10.30 -2.71 25.93
N LEU A 85 10.77 -3.59 25.05
CA LEU A 85 11.19 -3.20 23.71
C LEU A 85 10.00 -2.60 22.94
N LEU A 86 8.83 -3.22 23.02
CA LEU A 86 7.64 -2.71 22.32
C LEU A 86 7.18 -1.36 22.86
N THR A 87 7.20 -1.14 24.18
CA THR A 87 6.85 0.16 24.77
C THR A 87 7.85 1.23 24.36
N TYR A 88 9.15 0.92 24.36
CA TYR A 88 10.20 1.81 23.89
C TYR A 88 10.04 2.16 22.40
N LEU A 89 9.78 1.17 21.54
CA LEU A 89 9.57 1.44 20.11
C LEU A 89 8.34 2.32 19.88
N ASN A 90 7.28 2.13 20.66
CA ASN A 90 6.09 2.98 20.59
C ASN A 90 6.33 4.41 21.09
N THR A 91 7.17 4.60 22.12
CA THR A 91 7.57 5.96 22.55
C THR A 91 8.45 6.61 21.49
N ALA A 92 9.44 5.89 20.96
CA ALA A 92 10.29 6.38 19.87
C ALA A 92 9.48 6.75 18.62
N LYS A 93 8.45 5.95 18.29
CA LYS A 93 7.46 6.28 17.24
C LYS A 93 6.78 7.63 17.47
N ARG A 94 6.23 7.84 18.67
CA ARG A 94 5.57 9.11 19.04
C ARG A 94 6.52 10.30 18.95
N MET A 95 7.80 10.09 19.26
CA MET A 95 8.86 11.12 19.20
C MET A 95 9.48 11.26 17.80
N ARG A 96 9.04 10.46 16.81
CA ARG A 96 9.63 10.36 15.46
C ARG A 96 11.15 10.12 15.48
N ALA A 97 11.63 9.44 16.51
CA ALA A 97 13.04 9.14 16.74
C ALA A 97 13.39 7.77 16.14
N TRP A 98 13.43 7.71 14.80
CA TRP A 98 13.64 6.46 14.07
C TRP A 98 15.06 5.88 14.29
N GLU A 99 16.08 6.72 14.42
CA GLU A 99 17.46 6.30 14.73
C GLU A 99 17.52 5.62 16.11
N ASP A 100 16.92 6.23 17.12
CA ASP A 100 16.84 5.70 18.47
C ASP A 100 16.09 4.36 18.51
N ALA A 101 14.99 4.27 17.75
CA ALA A 101 14.23 3.03 17.60
C ALA A 101 15.08 1.91 16.97
N LEU A 102 15.85 2.21 15.93
CA LEU A 102 16.72 1.25 15.26
C LEU A 102 17.88 0.79 16.14
N LEU A 103 18.55 1.73 16.83
CA LEU A 103 19.64 1.42 17.75
C LEU A 103 19.14 0.55 18.91
N ALA A 104 18.05 0.94 19.56
CA ALA A 104 17.46 0.16 20.65
C ALA A 104 17.02 -1.24 20.18
N PHE A 105 16.45 -1.34 18.97
CA PHE A 105 16.09 -2.63 18.39
C PHE A 105 17.32 -3.50 18.10
N ALA A 106 18.37 -2.92 17.50
CA ALA A 106 19.61 -3.62 17.19
C ALA A 106 20.34 -4.09 18.45
N GLU A 107 20.38 -3.25 19.50
CA GLU A 107 20.97 -3.60 20.80
C GLU A 107 20.19 -4.70 21.51
N ALA A 108 18.86 -4.59 21.58
CA ALA A 108 18.02 -5.53 22.30
C ALA A 108 17.95 -6.92 21.62
N THR A 109 17.89 -6.94 20.28
CA THR A 109 17.75 -8.18 19.52
C THR A 109 19.10 -8.80 19.13
N LYS A 110 20.14 -7.97 19.03
CA LYS A 110 21.48 -8.34 18.51
C LYS A 110 21.45 -8.94 17.10
N MET A 111 20.33 -8.79 16.39
CA MET A 111 20.11 -9.38 15.06
C MET A 111 20.61 -8.49 13.92
N LEU A 112 20.61 -7.17 14.12
CA LEU A 112 20.98 -6.20 13.10
C LEU A 112 22.33 -5.56 13.43
N LEU A 113 23.18 -5.46 12.41
CA LEU A 113 24.36 -4.62 12.42
C LEU A 113 24.05 -3.36 11.62
N ILE A 114 24.06 -2.22 12.29
CA ILE A 114 23.87 -0.91 11.68
C ILE A 114 25.25 -0.41 11.23
N LYS A 115 25.47 -0.36 9.92
CA LYS A 115 26.64 0.29 9.33
C LYS A 115 26.21 1.66 8.81
N GLN A 116 26.64 2.71 9.51
CA GLN A 116 26.59 4.06 8.97
C GLN A 116 27.65 4.16 7.88
N THR A 117 27.22 4.39 6.64
CA THR A 117 28.16 4.71 5.57
C THR A 117 28.47 6.20 5.65
N GLU A 118 29.76 6.58 5.55
CA GLU A 118 30.24 7.96 5.72
C GLU A 118 29.85 8.91 4.56
N GLY A 119 28.83 8.55 3.76
CA GLY A 119 28.30 9.36 2.66
C GLY A 119 26.79 9.50 2.75
N ARG A 120 26.32 10.74 2.90
CA ARG A 120 24.93 11.21 2.68
C ARG A 120 23.85 10.26 3.23
N ASN A 121 23.64 10.27 4.54
CA ASN A 121 22.53 9.63 5.27
C ASN A 121 22.24 8.14 4.96
N GLY A 122 23.17 7.43 4.32
CA GLY A 122 23.01 6.02 3.99
C GLY A 122 23.23 5.14 5.22
N VAL A 123 22.16 4.83 5.95
CA VAL A 123 22.18 3.76 6.95
C VAL A 123 21.97 2.43 6.21
N SER A 124 22.96 1.54 6.30
CA SER A 124 22.88 0.19 5.75
C SER A 124 22.73 -0.83 6.89
N LEU A 125 21.71 -1.68 6.78
CA LEU A 125 21.39 -2.74 7.72
C LEU A 125 21.92 -4.06 7.18
N ILE A 126 22.67 -4.78 8.00
CA ILE A 126 23.12 -6.14 7.66
C ILE A 126 22.61 -7.08 8.73
N LEU A 127 21.94 -8.15 8.30
CA LEU A 127 21.55 -9.23 9.19
C LEU A 127 22.82 -9.92 9.71
N ARG A 128 22.93 -10.06 11.03
CA ARG A 128 24.00 -10.86 11.63
C ARG A 128 23.67 -12.34 11.44
N GLU A 129 24.01 -12.88 10.27
CA GLU A 129 23.77 -14.27 9.91
C GLU A 129 24.80 -15.15 10.64
N GLY A 130 24.39 -15.75 11.77
CA GLY A 130 25.14 -16.79 12.47
C GLY A 130 26.42 -16.33 13.15
N ALA A 131 26.34 -16.03 14.46
CA ALA A 131 27.32 -16.64 15.34
C ALA A 131 26.77 -18.02 15.68
N ASP A 132 27.50 -19.03 15.26
CA ASP A 132 27.31 -20.44 15.55
C ASP A 132 26.85 -20.66 17.00
N ARG A 133 26.07 -21.71 17.24
CA ARG A 133 25.50 -22.10 18.55
C ARG A 133 26.57 -22.58 19.55
N GLY A 134 27.68 -21.87 19.68
CA GLY A 134 28.71 -22.10 20.66
C GLY A 134 28.75 -20.95 21.64
N VAL A 135 28.08 -21.12 22.77
CA VAL A 135 28.46 -20.64 24.12
C VAL A 135 29.07 -19.22 24.11
N GLU A 136 28.33 -18.14 24.38
CA GLU A 136 28.08 -17.68 25.76
C GLU A 136 26.95 -16.62 25.80
N GLY A 137 25.86 -16.95 26.48
CA GLY A 137 25.31 -16.11 27.56
C GLY A 137 24.66 -14.77 27.28
N GLY A 138 24.29 -14.42 26.05
CA GLY A 138 23.57 -13.18 25.77
C GLY A 138 22.05 -13.36 25.65
N GLU A 139 21.27 -13.09 26.70
CA GLU A 139 19.81 -12.92 26.66
C GLU A 139 19.41 -11.77 25.71
N GLY A 140 19.43 -12.01 24.40
CA GLY A 140 18.81 -11.13 23.42
C GLY A 140 17.30 -11.36 23.39
N VAL A 141 16.53 -10.28 23.30
CA VAL A 141 15.08 -10.37 23.09
C VAL A 141 14.82 -10.84 21.66
N THR A 142 14.03 -11.89 21.48
CA THR A 142 13.64 -12.34 20.14
C THR A 142 12.73 -11.30 19.48
N ALA A 143 13.09 -10.88 18.25
CA ALA A 143 12.28 -9.93 17.50
C ALA A 143 10.92 -10.54 17.13
N ASN A 144 9.84 -9.94 17.61
CA ASN A 144 8.48 -10.32 17.25
C ASN A 144 8.00 -9.47 16.05
N VAL A 145 7.03 -9.98 15.29
CA VAL A 145 6.32 -9.28 14.20
C VAL A 145 5.80 -7.92 14.66
N ALA A 146 5.32 -7.82 15.90
CA ALA A 146 4.87 -6.55 16.48
C ALA A 146 6.00 -5.50 16.59
N HIS A 147 7.21 -5.91 16.96
CA HIS A 147 8.37 -5.00 17.03
C HIS A 147 8.76 -4.52 15.64
N LEU A 148 8.82 -5.45 14.67
CA LEU A 148 9.15 -5.15 13.28
C LEU A 148 8.11 -4.22 12.64
N ALA A 149 6.82 -4.44 12.88
CA ALA A 149 5.76 -3.58 12.38
C ALA A 149 5.89 -2.14 12.93
N VAL A 150 6.12 -1.98 14.25
CA VAL A 150 6.32 -0.65 14.83
C VAL A 150 7.56 0.02 14.25
N LEU A 151 8.67 -0.72 14.09
CA LEU A 151 9.92 -0.22 13.52
C LEU A 151 9.77 0.20 12.05
N LEU A 152 9.06 -0.59 11.24
CA LEU A 152 8.74 -0.23 9.85
C LEU A 152 7.90 1.06 9.81
N HIS A 153 6.89 1.17 10.68
CA HIS A 153 6.08 2.37 10.79
C HIS A 153 6.89 3.60 11.23
N THR A 154 7.82 3.47 12.18
CA THR A 154 8.66 4.61 12.60
C THR A 154 9.57 5.08 11.47
N CYS A 155 10.14 4.15 10.69
CA CYS A 155 10.95 4.48 9.52
C CYS A 155 10.11 5.14 8.43
N ALA A 156 8.90 4.63 8.16
CA ALA A 156 7.99 5.20 7.18
C ALA A 156 7.50 6.61 7.56
N GLU A 157 7.18 6.85 8.84
CA GLU A 157 6.82 8.19 9.33
C GLU A 157 7.98 9.19 9.23
N ALA A 158 9.22 8.70 9.32
CA ALA A 158 10.44 9.48 9.10
C ALA A 158 10.85 9.57 7.62
N LYS A 159 10.03 9.05 6.69
CA LYS A 159 10.29 9.01 5.24
C LYS A 159 11.58 8.27 4.84
N GLN A 160 12.06 7.37 5.70
CA GLN A 160 13.25 6.55 5.43
C GLN A 160 12.85 5.27 4.68
N TRP A 161 12.46 5.41 3.40
CA TRP A 161 11.93 4.30 2.60
C TRP A 161 12.97 3.23 2.27
N ASP A 162 14.24 3.60 2.15
CA ASP A 162 15.34 2.66 1.91
C ASP A 162 15.51 1.71 3.10
N LEU A 163 15.30 2.19 4.33
CA LEU A 163 15.34 1.36 5.53
C LEU A 163 14.14 0.43 5.60
N VAL A 164 12.95 0.89 5.20
CA VAL A 164 11.75 0.04 5.10
C VAL A 164 12.01 -1.12 4.14
N GLN A 165 12.63 -0.85 2.98
CA GLN A 165 13.02 -1.89 2.01
C GLN A 165 14.03 -2.88 2.60
N GLN A 166 15.08 -2.38 3.25
CA GLN A 166 16.12 -3.22 3.86
C GLN A 166 15.57 -4.11 4.99
N ILE A 167 14.73 -3.57 5.87
CA ILE A 167 14.09 -4.34 6.95
C ILE A 167 13.18 -5.43 6.33
N GLY A 168 12.38 -5.08 5.32
CA GLY A 168 11.56 -6.04 4.60
C GLY A 168 12.39 -7.16 3.95
N GLU A 169 13.53 -6.81 3.33
CA GLU A 169 14.45 -7.76 2.70
C GLU A 169 15.09 -8.71 3.72
N ILE A 170 15.55 -8.17 4.84
CA ILE A 170 16.25 -8.92 5.90
C ILE A 170 15.30 -9.89 6.61
N PHE A 171 14.10 -9.45 6.97
CA PHE A 171 13.17 -10.23 7.80
C PHE A 171 12.17 -11.06 7.01
N ARG A 172 12.24 -11.08 5.66
CA ARG A 172 11.31 -11.85 4.82
C ARG A 172 11.28 -13.35 5.13
N LYS A 173 12.44 -13.95 5.40
CA LYS A 173 12.55 -15.39 5.72
C LYS A 173 12.00 -15.75 7.09
N GLN A 174 12.13 -14.83 8.06
CA GLN A 174 11.69 -15.06 9.44
C GLN A 174 10.19 -14.79 9.61
N SER A 175 9.68 -13.80 8.88
CA SER A 175 8.29 -13.37 9.00
C SER A 175 7.78 -12.82 7.66
N PRO A 176 6.99 -13.58 6.87
CA PRO A 176 6.41 -13.07 5.63
C PRO A 176 5.47 -11.89 5.89
N GLN A 177 4.87 -11.80 7.09
CA GLN A 177 4.05 -10.67 7.49
C GLN A 177 4.81 -9.34 7.48
N THR A 178 6.08 -9.33 7.90
CA THR A 178 6.92 -8.12 7.90
C THR A 178 7.15 -7.64 6.47
N LEU A 179 7.28 -8.57 5.52
CA LEU A 179 7.38 -8.23 4.12
C LEU A 179 6.08 -7.59 3.61
N ILE A 180 4.92 -8.17 3.93
CA ILE A 180 3.61 -7.63 3.55
C ILE A 180 3.41 -6.22 4.14
N ASP A 181 3.77 -6.00 5.40
CA ASP A 181 3.68 -4.68 6.04
C ASP A 181 4.64 -3.67 5.41
N ALA A 182 5.87 -4.06 5.06
CA ALA A 182 6.81 -3.20 4.34
C ALA A 182 6.26 -2.80 2.95
N VAL A 183 5.75 -3.77 2.18
CA VAL A 183 5.11 -3.53 0.88
C VAL A 183 3.90 -2.61 1.03
N SER A 184 3.09 -2.79 2.07
CA SER A 184 1.95 -1.91 2.38
C SER A 184 2.36 -0.47 2.59
N LEU A 185 3.46 -0.24 3.31
CA LEU A 185 3.97 1.10 3.56
C LEU A 185 4.53 1.71 2.27
N LEU A 186 5.27 0.95 1.48
CA LEU A 186 5.80 1.39 0.19
C LEU A 186 4.69 1.73 -0.81
N ALA A 187 3.65 0.89 -0.90
CA ALA A 187 2.54 1.07 -1.82
C ALA A 187 1.70 2.33 -1.51
N ASN A 188 1.67 2.74 -0.25
CA ASN A 188 0.95 3.93 0.23
C ASN A 188 1.81 5.22 0.22
N THR A 189 3.03 5.17 -0.31
CA THR A 189 3.88 6.36 -0.43
C THR A 189 3.25 7.39 -1.36
N LYS A 190 3.30 8.66 -0.97
CA LYS A 190 2.89 9.77 -1.83
C LYS A 190 4.09 10.32 -2.58
N LYS A 191 3.81 10.97 -3.71
CA LYS A 191 4.84 11.67 -4.51
C LYS A 191 5.60 12.74 -3.69
N GLU A 192 4.97 13.32 -2.68
CA GLU A 192 5.57 14.33 -1.80
C GLU A 192 6.58 13.74 -0.78
N ASP A 193 6.54 12.43 -0.57
CA ASP A 193 7.35 11.75 0.45
C ASP A 193 8.66 11.18 -0.09
N VAL A 194 8.84 11.16 -1.41
CA VAL A 194 10.01 10.60 -2.09
C VAL A 194 10.65 11.71 -2.90
N SER A 195 11.91 12.03 -2.60
CA SER A 195 12.61 13.14 -3.26
C SER A 195 12.86 12.89 -4.74
N GLU A 196 13.19 11.64 -5.13
CA GLU A 196 13.44 11.23 -6.51
C GLU A 196 13.10 9.73 -6.68
N GLY A 197 12.38 9.36 -7.76
CA GLY A 197 12.15 7.95 -8.14
C GLY A 197 10.69 7.51 -8.23
N PHE A 198 10.49 6.19 -8.18
CA PHE A 198 9.18 5.55 -8.15
C PHE A 198 8.45 5.87 -6.84
N HIS A 199 7.13 6.01 -6.91
CA HIS A 199 6.28 6.26 -5.74
C HIS A 199 5.02 5.40 -5.79
N GLY A 200 4.36 5.28 -4.64
CA GLY A 200 3.18 4.46 -4.44
C GLY A 200 3.38 3.02 -4.87
N ARG A 201 2.44 2.51 -5.67
CA ARG A 201 2.44 1.14 -6.18
C ARG A 201 3.68 0.79 -7.01
N GLU A 202 4.26 1.74 -7.73
CA GLU A 202 5.40 1.47 -8.61
C GLU A 202 6.64 1.14 -7.80
N LEU A 203 6.84 1.85 -6.67
CA LEU A 203 7.92 1.57 -5.74
C LEU A 203 7.77 0.19 -5.10
N ALA A 204 6.54 -0.16 -4.70
CA ALA A 204 6.23 -1.46 -4.13
C ALA A 204 6.45 -2.61 -5.14
N LEU A 205 6.00 -2.44 -6.40
CA LEU A 205 6.25 -3.41 -7.47
C LEU A 205 7.74 -3.54 -7.78
N HIS A 206 8.46 -2.43 -7.89
CA HIS A 206 9.90 -2.44 -8.11
C HIS A 206 10.63 -3.18 -6.99
N PHE A 207 10.24 -2.96 -5.74
CA PHE A 207 10.78 -3.67 -4.58
C PHE A 207 10.52 -5.18 -4.67
N LEU A 208 9.29 -5.61 -4.98
CA LEU A 208 8.94 -7.02 -5.16
C LEU A 208 9.78 -7.67 -6.28
N GLN A 209 9.91 -7.00 -7.43
CA GLN A 209 10.58 -7.56 -8.61
C GLN A 209 12.11 -7.60 -8.48
N THR A 210 12.72 -6.60 -7.84
CA THR A 210 14.18 -6.46 -7.81
C THR A 210 14.82 -7.08 -6.58
N ARG A 211 14.17 -7.00 -5.41
CA ARG A 211 14.78 -7.43 -4.14
C ARG A 211 14.35 -8.81 -3.70
N ILE A 212 13.20 -9.31 -4.15
CA ILE A 212 12.60 -10.52 -3.63
C ILE A 212 12.57 -11.60 -4.71
N PRO A 213 13.15 -12.78 -4.45
CA PRO A 213 13.10 -13.87 -5.41
C PRO A 213 11.64 -14.33 -5.60
N PRO A 214 11.23 -14.67 -6.84
CA PRO A 214 9.82 -14.94 -7.16
C PRO A 214 9.18 -16.05 -6.31
N GLY A 215 9.95 -17.06 -5.90
CA GLY A 215 9.45 -18.14 -5.03
C GLY A 215 9.15 -17.73 -3.58
N GLU A 216 9.63 -16.58 -3.12
CA GLU A 216 9.39 -16.06 -1.77
C GLU A 216 8.36 -14.92 -1.77
N GLN A 217 7.74 -14.61 -2.92
CA GLN A 217 6.77 -13.52 -3.01
C GLN A 217 5.38 -14.00 -2.58
N PRO A 218 4.83 -13.51 -1.46
CA PRO A 218 3.49 -13.88 -1.02
C PRO A 218 2.43 -13.21 -1.91
N VAL A 219 1.33 -13.91 -2.18
CA VAL A 219 0.15 -13.39 -2.91
C VAL A 219 -0.38 -12.15 -2.19
N GLU A 220 -0.34 -12.17 -0.86
CA GLU A 220 -0.82 -11.11 0.01
C GLU A 220 -0.10 -9.78 -0.20
N ALA A 221 1.19 -9.80 -0.57
CA ALA A 221 1.93 -8.57 -0.88
C ALA A 221 1.40 -7.92 -2.17
N TYR A 222 1.05 -8.72 -3.18
CA TYR A 222 0.39 -8.23 -4.39
C TYR A 222 -1.01 -7.70 -4.10
N ASN A 223 -1.80 -8.40 -3.26
CA ASN A 223 -3.12 -7.95 -2.84
C ASN A 223 -3.08 -6.58 -2.16
N VAL A 224 -2.05 -6.33 -1.36
CA VAL A 224 -1.81 -5.03 -0.73
C VAL A 224 -1.49 -3.95 -1.78
N CYS A 225 -0.69 -4.25 -2.81
CA CYS A 225 -0.44 -3.32 -3.92
C CYS A 225 -1.72 -3.00 -4.70
N VAL A 226 -2.57 -4.00 -4.99
CA VAL A 226 -3.87 -3.78 -5.66
C VAL A 226 -4.80 -2.95 -4.77
N ALA A 227 -4.84 -3.20 -3.47
CA ALA A 227 -5.62 -2.41 -2.53
C ALA A 227 -5.14 -0.95 -2.42
N ALA A 228 -3.84 -0.67 -2.58
CA ALA A 228 -3.33 0.69 -2.68
C ALA A 228 -3.78 1.39 -3.97
N CYS A 229 -3.94 0.63 -5.06
CA CYS A 229 -4.53 1.14 -6.32
C CYS A 229 -6.00 1.50 -6.14
N GLU A 230 -6.76 0.76 -5.31
CA GLU A 230 -8.14 1.11 -4.95
C GLU A 230 -8.22 2.51 -4.33
N ALA A 231 -7.32 2.84 -3.40
CA ALA A 231 -7.29 4.14 -2.74
C ALA A 231 -6.99 5.32 -3.69
N THR A 232 -6.28 5.05 -4.79
CA THR A 232 -5.91 6.03 -5.82
C THR A 232 -6.81 5.99 -7.06
N LEU A 233 -7.73 5.03 -7.12
CA LEU A 233 -8.58 4.71 -8.28
C LEU A 233 -7.78 4.44 -9.57
N ASP A 234 -6.55 3.94 -9.43
CA ASP A 234 -5.68 3.61 -10.56
C ASP A 234 -5.93 2.16 -11.04
N TRP A 235 -6.99 2.00 -11.84
CA TRP A 235 -7.39 0.70 -12.39
C TRP A 235 -6.37 0.11 -13.37
N GLU A 236 -5.64 0.95 -14.11
CA GLU A 236 -4.56 0.49 -15.00
C GLU A 236 -3.44 -0.11 -14.17
N GLY A 237 -3.09 0.55 -13.06
CA GLY A 237 -2.14 0.04 -12.10
C GLY A 237 -2.51 -1.30 -11.51
N ALA A 238 -3.75 -1.41 -11.03
CA ALA A 238 -4.28 -2.68 -10.54
C ALA A 238 -4.15 -3.80 -11.59
N LEU A 239 -4.52 -3.54 -12.85
CA LEU A 239 -4.37 -4.51 -13.93
C LEU A 239 -2.90 -4.89 -14.21
N THR A 240 -1.97 -3.91 -14.18
CA THR A 240 -0.55 -4.22 -14.36
C THR A 240 -0.04 -5.15 -13.27
N ILE A 241 -0.41 -4.91 -12.00
CA ILE A 241 -0.01 -5.76 -10.87
C ILE A 241 -0.49 -7.19 -11.07
N VAL A 242 -1.77 -7.39 -11.41
CA VAL A 242 -2.32 -8.73 -11.61
C VAL A 242 -1.74 -9.41 -12.85
N ARG A 243 -1.28 -8.65 -13.86
CA ARG A 243 -0.53 -9.21 -15.00
C ARG A 243 0.89 -9.67 -14.64
N PHE A 244 1.51 -9.08 -13.62
CA PHE A 244 2.83 -9.49 -13.12
C PHE A 244 2.79 -10.73 -12.21
N MET A 245 1.61 -11.11 -11.74
CA MET A 245 1.41 -12.36 -11.02
C MET A 245 1.48 -13.56 -11.98
N GLY A 246 1.31 -14.77 -11.46
CA GLY A 246 1.44 -16.07 -12.14
C GLY A 246 0.66 -16.26 -13.45
N PRO A 247 0.54 -17.50 -13.96
CA PRO A 247 -0.25 -17.78 -15.15
C PRO A 247 -1.71 -17.34 -14.94
N ASN A 248 -2.09 -16.24 -15.59
CA ASN A 248 -3.36 -15.55 -15.35
C ASN A 248 -4.13 -15.36 -16.64
N VAL A 249 -5.47 -15.34 -16.52
CA VAL A 249 -6.38 -15.11 -17.65
C VAL A 249 -6.11 -13.76 -18.34
N PHE A 250 -5.53 -12.80 -17.61
CA PHE A 250 -5.25 -11.45 -18.09
C PHE A 250 -4.04 -11.31 -19.00
N GLN A 251 -3.16 -12.31 -19.07
CA GLN A 251 -1.97 -12.22 -19.93
C GLN A 251 -2.37 -12.09 -21.41
N ASN A 252 -3.53 -12.64 -21.80
CA ASN A 252 -4.02 -12.62 -23.18
C ASN A 252 -4.90 -11.40 -23.52
N ILE A 253 -5.49 -10.75 -22.51
CA ILE A 253 -6.53 -9.72 -22.68
C ILE A 253 -5.95 -8.38 -23.16
N GLY A 254 -4.70 -8.09 -22.79
CA GLY A 254 -4.03 -6.84 -23.15
C GLY A 254 -3.83 -6.65 -24.66
N SER A 255 -3.77 -7.74 -25.44
CA SER A 255 -3.62 -7.67 -26.90
C SER A 255 -4.87 -7.13 -27.62
N THR A 256 -6.05 -7.31 -27.02
CA THR A 256 -7.33 -7.15 -27.71
C THR A 256 -8.04 -5.84 -27.35
N VAL A 257 -7.93 -5.40 -26.09
CA VAL A 257 -8.72 -4.25 -25.58
C VAL A 257 -8.15 -2.90 -25.99
N VAL A 258 -6.82 -2.74 -26.05
CA VAL A 258 -6.18 -1.47 -26.44
C VAL A 258 -6.43 -1.11 -27.92
N SER A 259 -6.74 -2.10 -28.75
CA SER A 259 -7.07 -1.89 -30.17
C SER A 259 -8.52 -1.43 -30.38
N SER A 260 -9.42 -1.66 -29.42
CA SER A 260 -10.84 -1.38 -29.58
C SER A 260 -11.22 0.06 -29.19
N GLU A 261 -10.52 0.67 -28.22
CA GLU A 261 -10.80 2.06 -27.81
C GLU A 261 -10.36 3.12 -28.84
N LYS A 262 -9.57 2.74 -29.86
CA LYS A 262 -9.25 3.60 -31.02
C LYS A 262 -10.12 3.34 -32.25
N ALA A 263 -11.04 2.38 -32.19
CA ALA A 263 -11.85 1.96 -33.34
C ALA A 263 -13.35 2.21 -33.08
N VAL A 264 -13.70 3.46 -32.81
CA VAL A 264 -15.07 3.96 -33.02
C VAL A 264 -15.03 5.10 -34.00
N ASP A 265 -14.58 4.81 -35.22
CA ASP A 265 -15.25 5.31 -36.42
C ASP A 265 -14.90 4.39 -37.59
N VAL A 266 -15.80 4.32 -38.58
CA VAL A 266 -15.81 3.39 -39.73
C VAL A 266 -16.53 2.06 -39.49
N THR A 267 -17.84 2.18 -39.67
CA THR A 267 -18.73 1.17 -40.26
C THR A 267 -18.11 0.44 -41.45
N SER A 268 -18.06 -0.89 -41.41
CA SER A 268 -18.20 -1.69 -42.63
C SER A 268 -18.80 -3.06 -42.34
N VAL A 269 -19.90 -3.27 -43.06
CA VAL A 269 -20.79 -4.42 -43.16
C VAL A 269 -20.06 -5.70 -43.59
N GLY A 270 -20.40 -6.81 -42.92
CA GLY A 270 -20.71 -8.09 -43.57
C GLY A 270 -19.59 -9.12 -43.67
N SER A 271 -19.65 -10.19 -42.86
CA SER A 271 -20.01 -11.55 -43.33
C SER A 271 -19.81 -12.61 -42.22
N THR A 272 -20.75 -13.55 -42.20
CA THR A 272 -21.07 -14.64 -41.26
C THR A 272 -20.12 -15.87 -41.35
N PRO A 273 -20.27 -16.87 -40.45
CA PRO A 273 -19.21 -17.74 -39.95
C PRO A 273 -19.11 -19.09 -40.66
N GLU A 274 -17.98 -19.78 -40.49
CA GLU A 274 -17.89 -21.21 -40.71
C GLU A 274 -17.12 -21.90 -39.57
N GLU A 275 -17.67 -23.03 -39.16
CA GLU A 275 -17.47 -23.78 -37.93
C GLU A 275 -16.54 -24.98 -38.16
N VAL A 276 -15.50 -25.11 -37.30
CA VAL A 276 -14.84 -26.34 -36.74
C VAL A 276 -14.32 -27.45 -37.71
N PRO A 277 -13.60 -28.51 -37.24
CA PRO A 277 -12.70 -28.69 -36.08
C PRO A 277 -11.36 -29.39 -36.45
N SER A 278 -10.48 -29.57 -35.46
CA SER A 278 -9.72 -30.82 -35.16
C SER A 278 -8.19 -30.71 -35.07
N SER A 279 -7.64 -31.64 -34.28
CA SER A 279 -6.23 -32.02 -34.10
C SER A 279 -5.50 -31.30 -32.95
N VAL A 280 -5.56 -31.83 -31.72
CA VAL A 280 -4.73 -32.95 -31.22
C VAL A 280 -3.24 -32.62 -31.31
N HIS A 281 -2.69 -32.03 -30.23
CA HIS A 281 -1.32 -32.25 -29.81
C HIS A 281 -1.30 -32.37 -28.28
N ALA A 282 -1.73 -33.54 -27.81
CA ALA A 282 -1.14 -34.13 -26.63
C ALA A 282 0.18 -34.76 -27.08
N GLU A 283 1.30 -34.34 -26.49
CA GLU A 283 2.32 -35.23 -25.95
C GLU A 283 3.56 -34.44 -25.51
N LEU A 284 3.93 -34.70 -24.25
CA LEU A 284 5.30 -34.83 -23.77
C LEU A 284 6.21 -33.60 -23.94
N LYS A 285 6.11 -32.68 -22.98
CA LYS A 285 7.26 -31.85 -22.60
C LYS A 285 7.73 -32.31 -21.23
N GLU A 286 8.74 -33.18 -21.26
CA GLU A 286 9.46 -33.70 -20.12
C GLU A 286 9.86 -32.59 -19.14
N GLU A 287 9.61 -32.90 -17.88
CA GLU A 287 9.99 -32.22 -16.67
C GLU A 287 11.51 -32.05 -16.60
N SER A 288 12.03 -31.00 -17.23
CA SER A 288 13.27 -30.38 -16.75
C SER A 288 12.94 -29.64 -15.45
N ALA A 289 13.26 -30.28 -14.33
CA ALA A 289 13.20 -29.79 -12.96
C ALA A 289 14.14 -28.60 -12.68
N LEU A 290 14.27 -27.66 -13.62
CA LEU A 290 14.63 -26.30 -13.30
C LEU A 290 13.36 -25.69 -12.73
N SER A 291 13.32 -25.52 -11.41
CA SER A 291 12.28 -24.80 -10.68
C SER A 291 12.16 -23.41 -11.30
N THR A 292 11.31 -23.29 -12.32
CA THR A 292 10.93 -22.02 -12.90
C THR A 292 10.17 -21.35 -11.79
N PHE A 293 10.85 -20.43 -11.10
CA PHE A 293 10.26 -19.61 -10.06
C PHE A 293 9.18 -18.76 -10.71
N HIS A 294 7.99 -19.34 -10.85
CA HIS A 294 6.83 -18.67 -11.37
C HIS A 294 6.32 -17.70 -10.31
N PRO A 295 5.94 -16.47 -10.69
CA PRO A 295 5.29 -15.57 -9.77
C PRO A 295 4.00 -16.22 -9.22
N PRO A 296 3.58 -15.82 -8.01
CA PRO A 296 2.45 -16.44 -7.34
C PRO A 296 1.16 -16.24 -8.14
N THR A 297 0.29 -17.26 -8.19
CA THR A 297 -1.03 -17.14 -8.83
C THR A 297 -1.94 -16.22 -8.00
N PRO A 298 -2.68 -15.32 -8.64
CA PRO A 298 -3.66 -14.45 -7.99
C PRO A 298 -4.75 -15.28 -7.34
N ASP A 299 -5.21 -14.81 -6.19
CA ASP A 299 -6.29 -15.43 -5.44
C ASP A 299 -7.63 -14.73 -5.68
N VAL A 300 -8.68 -15.29 -5.10
CA VAL A 300 -10.05 -14.76 -5.14
C VAL A 300 -10.08 -13.32 -4.61
N VAL A 301 -9.24 -12.99 -3.62
CA VAL A 301 -9.11 -11.64 -3.06
C VAL A 301 -8.47 -10.68 -4.07
N THR A 302 -7.45 -11.11 -4.81
CA THR A 302 -6.82 -10.33 -5.89
C THR A 302 -7.86 -9.95 -6.94
N TYR A 303 -8.66 -10.93 -7.40
CA TYR A 303 -9.67 -10.68 -8.42
C TYR A 303 -10.82 -9.81 -7.89
N ALA A 304 -11.29 -10.06 -6.67
CA ALA A 304 -12.33 -9.25 -6.04
C ALA A 304 -11.89 -7.80 -5.84
N THR A 305 -10.64 -7.57 -5.40
CA THR A 305 -10.09 -6.22 -5.26
C THR A 305 -9.97 -5.53 -6.60
N LEU A 306 -9.47 -6.22 -7.63
CA LEU A 306 -9.39 -5.68 -8.99
C LEU A 306 -10.78 -5.27 -9.55
N ILE A 307 -11.79 -6.13 -9.38
CA ILE A 307 -13.17 -5.84 -9.79
C ILE A 307 -13.69 -4.61 -9.04
N SER A 308 -13.45 -4.51 -7.73
CA SER A 308 -13.81 -3.33 -6.92
C SER A 308 -13.18 -2.04 -7.47
N VAL A 309 -11.88 -2.06 -7.82
CA VAL A 309 -11.21 -0.88 -8.42
C VAL A 309 -11.83 -0.49 -9.76
N LEU A 310 -12.17 -1.47 -10.60
CA LEU A 310 -12.81 -1.22 -11.91
C LEU A 310 -14.21 -0.63 -11.76
N GLU A 311 -15.03 -1.16 -10.85
CA GLU A 311 -16.35 -0.61 -10.55
C GLU A 311 -16.25 0.82 -9.98
N GLN A 312 -15.34 1.07 -9.04
CA GLN A 312 -15.14 2.40 -8.43
C GLN A 312 -14.60 3.43 -9.43
N SER A 313 -13.86 3.00 -10.45
CA SER A 313 -13.39 3.84 -11.56
C SER A 313 -14.40 4.00 -12.69
N GLY A 314 -15.59 3.38 -12.59
CA GLY A 314 -16.66 3.45 -13.60
C GLY A 314 -16.40 2.61 -14.86
N LYS A 315 -15.52 1.61 -14.76
CA LYS A 315 -15.16 0.68 -15.85
C LYS A 315 -15.97 -0.62 -15.77
N ASP A 316 -17.30 -0.49 -15.63
CA ASP A 316 -18.22 -1.61 -15.39
C ASP A 316 -18.18 -2.68 -16.50
N ALA A 317 -18.01 -2.26 -17.75
CA ALA A 317 -17.88 -3.18 -18.89
C ALA A 317 -16.65 -4.09 -18.73
N LEU A 318 -15.50 -3.52 -18.38
CA LEU A 318 -14.28 -4.29 -18.13
C LEU A 318 -14.44 -5.17 -16.89
N ALA A 319 -15.03 -4.66 -15.81
CA ALA A 319 -15.30 -5.45 -14.61
C ALA A 319 -16.15 -6.70 -14.94
N SER A 320 -17.18 -6.54 -15.77
CA SER A 320 -18.05 -7.64 -16.21
C SER A 320 -17.34 -8.66 -17.12
N GLU A 321 -16.50 -8.19 -18.05
CA GLU A 321 -15.69 -9.05 -18.92
C GLU A 321 -14.70 -9.87 -18.11
N ILE A 322 -14.05 -9.24 -17.11
CA ILE A 322 -13.14 -9.90 -16.20
C ILE A 322 -13.87 -10.98 -15.41
N LEU A 323 -15.00 -10.66 -14.78
CA LEU A 323 -15.79 -11.61 -14.00
C LEU A 323 -16.28 -12.80 -14.84
N GLN A 324 -16.59 -12.59 -16.12
CA GLN A 324 -17.00 -13.66 -17.03
C GLN A 324 -15.84 -14.60 -17.39
N ARG A 325 -14.62 -14.09 -17.42
CA ARG A 325 -13.41 -14.84 -17.77
C ARG A 325 -12.73 -15.53 -16.59
N LEU A 326 -13.12 -15.23 -15.35
CA LEU A 326 -12.57 -15.91 -14.19
C LEU A 326 -12.87 -17.43 -14.21
N PRO A 327 -11.95 -18.25 -13.69
CA PRO A 327 -12.22 -19.64 -13.30
C PRO A 327 -13.56 -19.79 -12.55
N PRO A 328 -14.29 -20.90 -12.78
CA PRO A 328 -15.64 -21.07 -12.24
C PRO A 328 -15.67 -21.03 -10.71
N LEU A 329 -14.64 -21.58 -10.04
CA LEU A 329 -14.54 -21.58 -8.58
C LEU A 329 -14.43 -20.16 -8.01
N GLU A 330 -13.47 -19.36 -8.50
CA GLU A 330 -13.26 -17.98 -8.06
C GLU A 330 -14.48 -17.10 -8.36
N LYS A 331 -15.10 -17.30 -9.52
CA LYS A 331 -16.35 -16.64 -9.91
C LYS A 331 -17.51 -16.98 -8.97
N GLU A 332 -17.68 -18.25 -8.61
CA GLU A 332 -18.72 -18.71 -7.69
C GLU A 332 -18.53 -18.11 -6.30
N GLU A 333 -17.31 -18.10 -5.77
CA GLU A 333 -17.02 -17.52 -4.44
C GLU A 333 -17.29 -16.01 -4.40
N ILE A 334 -16.85 -15.26 -5.42
CA ILE A 334 -17.09 -13.81 -5.51
C ILE A 334 -18.59 -13.53 -5.61
N THR A 335 -19.31 -14.24 -6.49
CA THR A 335 -20.75 -14.03 -6.69
C THR A 335 -21.59 -14.45 -5.48
N ALA A 336 -21.25 -15.56 -4.81
CA ALA A 336 -21.88 -15.99 -3.58
C ALA A 336 -21.69 -14.97 -2.45
N THR A 337 -20.49 -14.41 -2.32
CA THR A 337 -20.21 -13.39 -1.29
C THR A 337 -20.97 -12.09 -1.55
N TYR A 338 -21.07 -11.65 -2.81
CA TYR A 338 -21.94 -10.52 -3.19
C TYR A 338 -23.41 -10.79 -2.86
N ALA A 339 -23.94 -11.97 -3.20
CA ALA A 339 -25.32 -12.33 -2.89
C ALA A 339 -25.60 -12.30 -1.38
N ALA A 340 -24.69 -12.86 -0.57
CA ALA A 340 -24.79 -12.82 0.89
C ALA A 340 -24.80 -11.38 1.43
N LEU A 341 -23.91 -10.51 0.94
CA LEU A 341 -23.87 -9.11 1.35
C LEU A 341 -25.15 -8.34 0.96
N ILE A 342 -25.68 -8.57 -0.24
CA ILE A 342 -26.96 -8.00 -0.69
C ILE A 342 -28.09 -8.43 0.24
N HIS A 343 -28.15 -9.71 0.62
CA HIS A 343 -29.15 -10.22 1.56
C HIS A 343 -29.05 -9.53 2.94
N VAL A 344 -27.85 -9.45 3.51
CA VAL A 344 -27.63 -8.80 4.81
C VAL A 344 -28.02 -7.31 4.76
N TRP A 345 -27.65 -6.60 3.69
CA TRP A 345 -27.99 -5.19 3.51
C TRP A 345 -29.50 -4.97 3.33
N ALA A 346 -30.16 -5.81 2.54
CA ALA A 346 -31.60 -5.75 2.35
C ALA A 346 -32.34 -5.96 3.68
N GLU A 347 -31.89 -6.92 4.50
CA GLU A 347 -32.47 -7.18 5.82
C GLU A 347 -32.24 -6.01 6.79
N GLN A 348 -31.03 -5.44 6.84
CA GLN A 348 -30.74 -4.26 7.66
C GLN A 348 -31.64 -3.08 7.27
N LYS A 349 -31.79 -2.82 5.96
CA LYS A 349 -32.67 -1.77 5.46
C LYS A 349 -34.12 -2.04 5.85
N TYR A 350 -34.60 -3.27 5.70
CA TYR A 350 -35.96 -3.66 6.10
C TYR A 350 -36.20 -3.46 7.60
N ARG A 351 -35.26 -3.90 8.46
CA ARG A 351 -35.32 -3.70 9.93
C ARG A 351 -35.34 -2.21 10.30
N HIS A 352 -34.57 -1.38 9.60
CA HIS A 352 -34.57 0.07 9.83
C HIS A 352 -35.90 0.73 9.45
N HIS A 353 -36.55 0.29 8.36
CA HIS A 353 -37.88 0.79 8.00
C HIS A 353 -38.92 0.35 9.04
N ARG A 354 -38.87 -0.91 9.49
CA ARG A 354 -39.82 -1.43 10.51
C ARG A 354 -39.70 -0.75 11.88
N ARG A 355 -38.54 -0.19 12.25
CA ARG A 355 -38.38 0.54 13.52
C ARG A 355 -38.86 1.99 13.48
N ARG A 356 -39.14 2.54 12.29
CA ARG A 356 -39.59 3.92 12.11
C ARG A 356 -41.11 4.07 12.06
N PHE A 357 -41.82 2.96 11.91
CA PHE A 357 -43.28 2.85 12.01
C PHE A 357 -43.62 2.05 13.26
#